data_AF-A0A952I5W8-F1
#
_entry.id   AF-A0A952I5W8-F1
#
_cell.length_a   1.000
_cell.length_b   1.000
_cell.length_c   1.000
_cell.angle_alpha   90.00
_cell.angle_beta   90.00
_cell.angle_gamma   90.00
#
_symmetry.space_group_name_H-M   'P 1'
#
loop_
_entity.id
_entity.type
_entity.pdbx_description
1 polymer ?
#
loop_
_entity_poly.entity_id
_entity_poly.type
_entity_poly.pdbx_seq_one_letter_code
_entity_poly.pdbx_strand_id
1 'polypeptide(L)' 'MTQALLYKLKEVLPEYKLSTLKNMLMIVQAILQKETICLYKLKSNIGAISEKPKTKASSHYRKITRFFKAHALSSI' A
#
# COMPACT_ATOMS: atom_id res chain seq x y z
N MET A 1 -4.34 2.62 -10.36
CA MET A 1 -4.42 3.70 -9.34
C MET A 1 -4.28 5.03 -10.04
N THR A 2 -5.19 5.98 -9.83
CA THR A 2 -5.19 7.25 -10.58
C THR A 2 -4.05 8.16 -10.10
N GLN A 3 -3.22 8.61 -11.04
CA GLN A 3 -2.09 9.49 -10.76
C GLN A 3 -2.54 10.83 -10.13
N ALA A 4 -3.71 11.33 -10.55
CA ALA A 4 -4.31 12.56 -10.02
C ALA A 4 -4.58 12.50 -8.50
N LEU A 5 -5.10 11.37 -7.99
CA LEU A 5 -5.35 11.19 -6.56
C LEU A 5 -4.04 11.21 -5.76
N LEU A 6 -3.00 10.56 -6.30
CA LEU A 6 -1.70 10.50 -5.64
C LEU A 6 -1.06 11.89 -5.50
N TYR A 7 -1.17 12.74 -6.51
CA TYR A 7 -0.66 14.11 -6.44
C TYR A 7 -1.46 14.99 -5.48
N LYS A 8 -2.80 14.90 -5.48
CA LYS A 8 -3.61 15.60 -4.47
C LYS A 8 -3.27 15.19 -3.04
N LEU A 9 -3.05 13.90 -2.79
CA LEU A 9 -2.59 13.43 -1.48
C LEU A 9 -1.21 13.95 -1.12
N LYS A 10 -0.33 14.15 -2.11
CA LYS A 10 0.99 14.72 -1.88
C LYS A 10 0.93 16.20 -1.51
N GLU A 11 -0.05 16.95 -2.01
CA GLU A 11 -0.31 18.33 -1.59
C GLU A 11 -0.77 18.39 -0.11
N VAL A 12 -1.60 17.44 0.33
CA VAL A 12 -2.12 17.37 1.71
C VAL A 12 -1.10 16.77 2.69
N LEU A 13 -0.26 15.84 2.22
CA LEU A 13 0.75 15.12 3.02
C LEU A 13 2.15 15.34 2.44
N PRO A 14 2.68 16.57 2.49
CA PRO A 14 3.94 16.94 1.84
C PRO A 14 5.16 16.24 2.46
N GLU A 15 5.09 15.82 3.72
CA GLU A 15 6.18 15.11 4.42
C GLU A 15 6.44 13.71 3.83
N TYR A 16 5.42 13.12 3.22
CA TYR A 16 5.46 11.74 2.75
C TYR A 16 5.96 11.64 1.30
N LYS A 17 6.89 10.72 1.03
CA LYS A 17 7.33 10.42 -0.35
C LYS A 17 6.15 9.89 -1.17
N LEU A 18 6.09 10.24 -2.46
CA LEU A 18 5.06 9.72 -3.39
C LEU A 18 4.98 8.19 -3.39
N SER A 19 6.13 7.51 -3.28
CA SER A 19 6.17 6.04 -3.18
C SER A 19 5.51 5.51 -1.91
N THR A 20 5.63 6.22 -0.79
CA THR A 20 4.96 5.89 0.47
C THR A 20 3.44 6.05 0.33
N LEU A 21 2.98 7.18 -0.20
CA LEU A 21 1.57 7.44 -0.45
C LEU A 21 0.95 6.43 -1.43
N LYS A 22 1.69 6.05 -2.48
CA LYS A 22 1.28 5.00 -3.41
C LYS A 22 1.12 3.65 -2.70
N ASN A 23 2.07 3.27 -1.85
CA ASN A 23 1.97 2.01 -1.10
C ASN A 23 0.80 2.04 -0.09
N MET A 24 0.56 3.18 0.58
CA MET A 24 -0.58 3.38 1.46
C MET A 24 -1.90 3.15 0.70
N LEU A 25 -2.09 3.84 -0.43
CA LEU A 25 -3.28 3.68 -1.26
C LEU A 25 -3.47 2.23 -1.74
N MET A 26 -2.39 1.55 -2.12
CA MET A 26 -2.47 0.14 -2.52
C MET A 26 -2.98 -0.74 -1.37
N ILE A 27 -2.51 -0.50 -0.15
CA ILE A 27 -2.92 -1.26 1.04
C ILE A 27 -4.38 -0.95 1.38
N VAL A 28 -4.78 0.33 1.38
CA VAL A 28 -6.18 0.74 1.62
C VAL A 28 -7.11 0.09 0.57
N GLN A 29 -6.75 0.15 -0.71
CA GLN A 29 -7.52 -0.51 -1.77
C GLN A 29 -7.63 -2.03 -1.54
N ALA A 30 -6.54 -2.68 -1.11
CA ALA A 30 -6.57 -4.12 -0.81
C ALA A 30 -7.49 -4.44 0.38
N ILE A 31 -7.49 -3.60 1.42
CA ILE A 31 -8.39 -3.73 2.58
C ILE A 31 -9.85 -3.60 2.13
N LEU A 32 -10.17 -2.58 1.34
CA LEU A 32 -11.52 -2.36 0.84
C LEU A 32 -12.01 -3.51 -0.05
N GLN A 33 -11.15 -4.07 -0.90
CA GLN A 33 -11.52 -5.19 -1.79
C GLN A 33 -11.64 -6.54 -1.09
N LYS A 34 -10.98 -6.73 0.06
CA LYS A 34 -10.97 -8.01 0.79
C LYS A 34 -11.70 -7.97 2.12
N GLU A 35 -12.19 -6.79 2.50
CA GLU A 35 -12.93 -6.55 3.74
C GLU A 35 -12.19 -7.12 4.96
N THR A 36 -10.86 -7.01 4.97
CA THR A 36 -10.02 -7.60 6.01
C THR A 36 -8.77 -6.78 6.25
N ILE A 37 -8.38 -6.70 7.51
CA ILE A 37 -7.11 -6.10 7.95
C ILE A 37 -6.00 -7.14 8.10
N CYS A 38 -6.29 -8.43 7.84
CA CYS A 38 -5.30 -9.49 7.94
C CYS A 38 -4.27 -9.37 6.81
N LEU A 39 -3.08 -8.83 7.12
CA LEU A 39 -2.02 -8.53 6.13
C LEU A 39 -1.61 -9.76 5.31
N TYR A 40 -1.66 -10.96 5.91
CA TYR A 40 -1.36 -12.21 5.21
C TYR A 40 -2.39 -12.53 4.13
N LYS A 41 -3.68 -12.23 4.37
CA LYS A 41 -4.76 -12.39 3.38
C LYS A 41 -4.67 -11.33 2.28
N LEU A 42 -4.18 -10.13 2.59
CA LEU A 42 -4.06 -9.03 1.61
C LEU A 42 -2.97 -9.25 0.54
N LYS A 43 -1.97 -10.09 0.80
CA LYS A 43 -0.82 -10.30 -0.11
C LYS A 43 -1.21 -10.79 -1.51
N SER A 44 -2.34 -11.50 -1.64
CA SER A 44 -2.85 -12.00 -2.92
C SER A 44 -3.42 -10.87 -3.78
N ASN A 45 -4.14 -9.93 -3.18
CA ASN A 45 -4.72 -8.78 -3.89
C ASN A 45 -3.69 -7.72 -4.26
N ILE A 46 -2.66 -7.52 -3.46
CA ILE A 46 -1.59 -6.55 -3.76
C ILE A 46 -0.94 -6.82 -5.12
N GLY A 47 -0.80 -8.08 -5.53
CA GLY A 47 -0.24 -8.43 -6.84
C GLY A 47 -1.11 -7.95 -8.00
N ALA A 48 -2.43 -8.14 -7.89
CA ALA A 48 -3.40 -7.64 -8.87
C ALA A 48 -3.43 -6.10 -8.90
N ILE A 49 -3.49 -5.46 -7.73
CA ILE A 49 -3.54 -3.98 -7.60
C ILE A 49 -2.28 -3.32 -8.13
N SER A 50 -1.12 -3.96 -8.00
CA SER A 50 0.16 -3.42 -8.45
C SER A 50 0.52 -3.77 -9.89
N GLU A 51 -0.38 -4.42 -10.64
CA GLU A 51 -0.14 -4.90 -12.01
C GLU A 51 1.09 -5.82 -12.11
N LYS A 52 1.41 -6.50 -11.00
CA LYS A 52 2.55 -7.43 -10.87
C LYS A 52 2.09 -8.80 -10.37
N PRO A 53 1.10 -9.45 -11.02
CA PRO A 53 0.51 -10.69 -10.55
C PRO A 53 1.52 -11.85 -10.49
N LYS A 54 2.57 -11.82 -11.33
CA LYS A 54 3.64 -12.84 -11.36
C LYS A 54 4.62 -12.73 -10.19
N THR A 55 4.58 -11.64 -9.42
CA THR A 55 5.47 -11.48 -8.26
C THR A 55 5.02 -12.40 -7.12
N LYS A 56 5.98 -13.08 -6.49
CA LYS A 56 5.71 -13.99 -5.37
C LYS A 56 4.88 -13.31 -4.28
N ALA A 57 3.84 -13.99 -3.81
CA ALA A 57 2.96 -13.49 -2.74
C ALA A 57 3.74 -13.13 -1.45
N SER A 58 4.83 -13.83 -1.15
CA SER A 58 5.73 -13.50 -0.03
C SER A 58 6.39 -12.13 -0.17
N SER A 59 6.73 -11.70 -1.39
CA SER A 59 7.27 -10.36 -1.66
C SER A 59 6.22 -9.28 -1.41
N HIS A 60 4.95 -9.52 -1.78
CA HIS A 60 3.84 -8.61 -1.46
C HIS A 60 3.61 -8.51 0.04
N TYR A 61 3.62 -9.64 0.75
CA TYR A 61 3.53 -9.65 2.21
C TYR A 61 4.68 -8.87 2.86
N ARG A 62 5.91 -9.04 2.37
CA ARG A 62 7.08 -8.27 2.82
C ARG A 62 6.93 -6.77 2.56
N LYS A 63 6.31 -6.38 1.44
CA LYS A 63 6.01 -4.98 1.11
C LYS A 63 5.05 -4.36 2.12
N ILE A 64 3.94 -5.04 2.41
CA ILE A 64 2.92 -4.59 3.36
C ILE A 64 3.53 -4.43 4.76
N THR A 65 4.23 -5.46 5.23
CA THR A 65 4.84 -5.45 6.57
C THR A 65 5.93 -4.39 6.71
N ARG A 66 6.74 -4.14 5.67
CA ARG A 66 7.71 -3.03 5.66
C ARG A 66 7.03 -1.66 5.78
N PHE A 67 5.91 -1.46 5.09
CA PHE A 67 5.15 -0.21 5.20
C PHE A 67 4.71 0.04 6.64
N PHE A 68 4.05 -0.93 7.27
CA PHE A 68 3.62 -0.76 8.67
C PHE A 68 4.78 -0.67 9.65
N LYS A 69 5.88 -1.42 9.46
CA LYS A 69 7.07 -1.29 10.31
C LYS A 69 7.69 0.11 10.24
N ALA A 70 7.62 0.78 9.09
CA ALA A 70 8.17 2.12 8.92
C ALA A 70 7.22 3.23 9.39
N HIS A 71 5.90 3.02 9.36
CA HIS A 71 4.92 4.10 9.50
C HIS A 71 3.86 3.90 10.60
N ALA A 72 3.62 2.70 11.12
CA ALA A 72 2.52 2.44 12.07
C ALA A 72 2.71 3.14 13.42
N LEU A 73 3.96 3.39 13.82
CA LEU A 73 4.35 4.07 15.06
C LEU A 73 5.19 5.31 14.77
N SER A 74 5.13 5.82 13.53
CA SER A 74 5.85 7.02 13.14
C SER A 74 5.22 8.23 13.84
N SER A 75 6.04 9.06 14.46
CA SER A 75 5.66 10.39 14.96
C SER A 75 5.80 11.49 13.90
N ILE A 76 6.18 11.11 12.68
CA ILE A 76 6.24 11.96 11.47
C ILE A 76 4.83 12.13 10.90
#